data_AF-A0A2R6DQE3-F1
#
_entry.id   AF-A0A2R6DQE3-F1
#
_cell.length_a   1.000
_cell.length_b   1.000
_cell.length_c   1.000
_cell.angle_alpha   90.00
_cell.angle_beta   90.00
_cell.angle_gamma   90.00
#
_symmetry.space_group_name_H-M   'P 1'
#
loop_
_entity.id
_entity.type
_entity.pdbx_description
1 polymer ?
#
loop_
_entity_poly.entity_id
_entity_poly.type
_entity_poly.pdbx_seq_one_letter_code
_entity_poly.pdbx_strand_id
1 'polypeptide(L)'
;MIVSIDKEENDVEPLANRNLSTLDVLERRDLQEWVIENPGLLDEDLLVVTSEYDGFERTRDRLDVLALDRAGKLAVVELKRDEADRTTDLQAIEYASYCATLTPREVQELYREFWSDRRDEPLRSEDVGGKFADFLNETADEEVSLTEDGWAEFDLDDKPRIILAAGSFGIEITSPVLWLTDEYGMDIACVRIEAYEHRGRILLYSQQLIPVPETEEYVTKRREKDRDRTSTT
;
A
#
# COMPACT_ATOMS: atom_id res chain seq x y z
N MET A 1 -2.29 16.34 17.44
CA MET A 1 -2.08 16.08 18.88
C MET A 1 -3.01 14.94 19.26
N ILE A 2 -2.47 13.83 19.75
CA ILE A 2 -3.27 12.71 20.26
C ILE A 2 -3.32 12.82 21.79
N VAL A 3 -4.48 12.56 22.36
CA VAL A 3 -4.73 12.62 23.81
C VAL A 3 -5.46 11.37 24.27
N SER A 4 -5.13 10.85 25.45
CA SER A 4 -5.94 9.87 26.16
C SER A 4 -6.84 10.60 27.16
N ILE A 5 -8.11 10.20 27.23
CA ILE A 5 -9.11 10.83 28.11
C ILE A 5 -9.67 9.78 29.06
N ASP A 6 -9.47 10.00 30.35
CA ASP A 6 -10.14 9.24 31.40
C ASP A 6 -11.43 9.96 31.80
N LYS A 7 -12.59 9.40 31.42
CA LYS A 7 -13.89 10.01 31.70
C LYS A 7 -14.31 9.87 33.16
N GLU A 8 -13.79 8.89 33.88
CA GLU A 8 -14.14 8.66 35.28
C GLU A 8 -13.38 9.63 36.18
N GLU A 9 -12.09 9.83 35.91
CA GLU A 9 -11.24 10.76 36.65
C GLU A 9 -11.28 12.19 36.10
N ASN A 10 -11.92 12.40 34.94
CA ASN A 10 -11.95 13.66 34.19
C ASN A 10 -10.53 14.19 33.92
N ASP A 11 -9.63 13.28 33.54
CA ASP A 11 -8.22 13.54 33.25
C ASP A 11 -7.92 13.47 31.75
N VAL A 12 -6.96 14.28 31.31
CA VAL A 12 -6.55 14.36 29.91
C VAL A 12 -5.02 14.28 29.83
N GLU A 13 -4.53 13.19 29.26
CA GLU A 13 -3.11 12.90 29.10
C GLU A 13 -2.69 13.11 27.63
N PRO A 14 -1.86 14.11 27.31
CA PRO A 14 -1.30 14.25 25.97
C PRO A 14 -0.28 13.16 25.68
N LEU A 15 -0.44 12.47 24.56
CA LEU A 15 0.51 11.45 24.13
C LEU A 15 1.60 12.08 23.26
N ALA A 16 2.85 11.80 23.59
CA ALA A 16 3.99 12.25 22.81
C ALA A 16 4.26 11.26 21.66
N ASN A 17 4.47 11.80 20.46
CA ASN A 17 4.97 11.01 19.33
C ASN A 17 6.33 10.40 19.69
N ARG A 18 6.55 9.16 19.25
CA ARG A 18 7.75 8.37 19.43
C ARG A 18 8.20 7.82 18.07
N ASN A 19 9.51 7.76 17.89
CA ASN A 19 10.09 6.97 16.81
C ASN A 19 9.86 5.48 17.11
N LEU A 20 9.47 4.71 16.10
CA LEU A 20 9.24 3.27 16.24
C LEU A 20 10.53 2.55 16.69
N SER A 21 11.70 3.03 16.27
CA SER A 21 12.99 2.51 16.77
C SER A 21 13.14 2.61 18.29
N THR A 22 12.60 3.65 18.91
CA THR A 22 12.69 3.85 20.37
C THR A 22 11.71 2.98 21.16
N LEU A 23 10.78 2.33 20.47
CA LEU A 23 9.80 1.38 21.00
C LEU A 23 10.19 -0.08 20.71
N ASP A 24 11.46 -0.32 20.33
CA ASP A 24 11.99 -1.64 19.95
C ASP A 24 11.24 -2.32 18.78
N VAL A 25 10.53 -1.54 17.98
CA VAL A 25 9.84 -2.03 16.77
C VAL A 25 10.87 -2.17 15.66
N LEU A 26 10.88 -3.30 14.96
CA LEU A 26 11.70 -3.54 13.78
C LEU A 26 10.84 -3.41 12.51
N GLU A 27 11.43 -2.85 11.46
CA GLU A 27 10.76 -2.59 10.18
C GLU A 27 10.13 -3.86 9.58
N ARG A 28 10.96 -4.86 9.26
CA ARG A 28 10.50 -6.13 8.66
C ARG A 28 9.73 -7.03 9.61
N ARG A 29 10.16 -7.12 10.87
CA ARG A 29 9.62 -8.10 11.82
C ARG A 29 8.30 -7.64 12.43
N ASP A 30 8.09 -6.33 12.56
CA ASP A 30 6.95 -5.79 13.29
C ASP A 30 6.10 -4.87 12.41
N LEU A 31 6.66 -3.80 11.85
CA LEU A 31 5.88 -2.84 11.05
C LEU A 31 5.27 -3.48 9.80
N GLN A 32 6.07 -4.22 9.03
CA GLN A 32 5.60 -4.94 7.85
C GLN A 32 4.53 -5.97 8.21
N GLU A 33 4.72 -6.72 9.29
CA GLU A 33 3.74 -7.70 9.77
C GLU A 33 2.41 -7.01 10.15
N TRP A 34 2.46 -5.83 10.77
CA TRP A 34 1.24 -5.07 11.06
C TRP A 34 0.54 -4.57 9.80
N VAL A 35 1.29 -4.16 8.77
CA VAL A 35 0.73 -3.77 7.47
C VAL A 35 0.13 -4.98 6.74
N ILE A 36 0.76 -6.15 6.79
CA ILE A 36 0.23 -7.39 6.20
C ILE A 36 -1.09 -7.79 6.86
N GLU A 37 -1.17 -7.72 8.19
CA GLU A 37 -2.38 -8.08 8.95
C GLU A 37 -3.48 -7.02 8.85
N ASN A 38 -3.11 -5.75 8.71
CA ASN A 38 -4.05 -4.63 8.59
C ASN A 38 -3.53 -3.57 7.61
N PRO A 39 -3.76 -3.75 6.30
CA PRO A 39 -3.29 -2.82 5.28
C PRO A 39 -3.95 -1.44 5.36
N GLY A 40 -5.06 -1.30 6.11
CA GLY A 40 -5.66 0.00 6.41
C GLY A 40 -4.71 0.97 7.16
N LEU A 41 -3.59 0.47 7.69
CA LEU A 41 -2.47 1.30 8.15
C LEU A 41 -1.84 2.14 7.04
N LEU A 42 -2.10 1.85 5.77
CA LEU A 42 -1.63 2.63 4.63
C LEU A 42 -2.64 3.69 4.20
N ASP A 43 -3.71 3.93 4.98
CA ASP A 43 -4.81 4.84 4.65
C ASP A 43 -5.59 4.42 3.39
N GLU A 44 -5.51 3.14 3.05
CA GLU A 44 -6.07 2.55 1.83
C GLU A 44 -6.61 1.14 2.05
N ASP A 45 -7.53 0.75 1.19
CA ASP A 45 -8.09 -0.61 1.19
C ASP A 45 -7.38 -1.47 0.14
N LEU A 46 -6.53 -2.37 0.62
CA LEU A 46 -5.61 -3.16 -0.20
C LEU A 46 -5.72 -4.64 0.14
N LEU A 47 -5.65 -5.47 -0.90
CA LEU A 47 -5.48 -6.92 -0.77
C LEU A 47 -3.99 -7.24 -0.85
N VAL A 48 -3.38 -7.61 0.28
CA VAL A 48 -1.96 -7.99 0.33
C VAL A 48 -1.75 -9.30 -0.44
N VAL A 49 -0.91 -9.22 -1.47
CA VAL A 49 -0.56 -10.33 -2.36
C VAL A 49 0.61 -11.10 -1.76
N THR A 50 1.72 -10.42 -1.47
CA THR A 50 2.92 -11.06 -0.92
C THR A 50 3.80 -10.02 -0.21
N SER A 51 4.84 -10.48 0.48
CA SER A 51 5.85 -9.65 1.11
C SER A 51 7.25 -10.19 0.86
N GLU A 52 8.27 -9.32 0.93
CA GLU A 52 9.67 -9.66 0.68
C GLU A 52 9.89 -10.32 -0.70
N TYR A 53 9.10 -9.90 -1.69
CA TYR A 53 9.09 -10.49 -3.02
C TYR A 53 10.45 -10.28 -3.71
N ASP A 54 11.09 -11.39 -4.10
CA ASP A 54 12.43 -11.44 -4.67
C ASP A 54 12.49 -12.11 -6.06
N GLY A 55 11.32 -12.27 -6.71
CA GLY A 55 11.20 -12.87 -8.05
C GLY A 55 11.80 -12.03 -9.19
N PHE A 56 12.54 -10.98 -8.87
CA PHE A 56 13.15 -10.08 -9.83
C PHE A 56 14.42 -10.69 -10.42
N GLU A 57 14.42 -10.96 -11.73
CA GLU A 57 15.59 -11.53 -12.38
C GLU A 57 16.82 -10.64 -12.20
N ARG A 58 17.93 -11.25 -11.74
CA ARG A 58 19.27 -10.64 -11.68
C ARG A 58 19.46 -9.55 -10.62
N THR A 59 18.53 -9.40 -9.68
CA THR A 59 18.75 -8.63 -8.44
C THR A 59 18.54 -9.50 -7.20
N ARG A 60 18.99 -9.01 -6.04
CA ARG A 60 18.72 -9.57 -4.71
C ARG A 60 17.79 -8.67 -3.90
N ASP A 61 17.30 -7.61 -4.52
CA ASP A 61 16.40 -6.66 -3.90
C ASP A 61 15.06 -7.34 -3.60
N ARG A 62 14.37 -6.81 -2.58
CA ARG A 62 13.15 -7.38 -2.04
C ARG A 62 12.15 -6.26 -1.86
N LEU A 63 11.01 -6.38 -2.53
CA LEU A 63 9.89 -5.50 -2.28
C LEU A 63 9.27 -5.86 -0.93
N ASP A 64 9.13 -4.89 -0.03
CA ASP A 64 8.56 -5.11 1.31
C ASP A 64 7.15 -5.70 1.22
N VAL A 65 6.21 -5.02 0.54
CA VAL A 65 4.84 -5.54 0.32
C VAL A 65 4.36 -5.26 -1.10
N LEU A 66 3.79 -6.29 -1.73
CA LEU A 66 3.00 -6.17 -2.95
C LEU A 66 1.53 -6.38 -2.60
N ALA A 67 0.67 -5.48 -3.07
CA ALA A 67 -0.76 -5.55 -2.87
C ALA A 67 -1.53 -5.24 -4.15
N LEU A 68 -2.85 -5.45 -4.11
CA LEU A 68 -3.80 -5.07 -5.15
C LEU A 68 -4.80 -4.08 -4.56
N ASP A 69 -5.08 -2.98 -5.25
CA ASP A 69 -6.14 -2.07 -4.86
C ASP A 69 -7.50 -2.47 -5.47
N ARG A 70 -8.55 -1.78 -5.02
CA ARG A 70 -9.94 -2.04 -5.45
C ARG A 70 -10.18 -1.83 -6.95
N ALA A 71 -9.33 -1.06 -7.63
CA ALA A 71 -9.40 -0.85 -9.07
C ALA A 71 -8.66 -1.91 -9.89
N GLY A 72 -8.10 -2.94 -9.24
CA GLY A 72 -7.31 -3.96 -9.92
C GLY A 72 -5.90 -3.48 -10.28
N LYS A 73 -5.39 -2.43 -9.63
CA LYS A 73 -4.04 -1.92 -9.85
C LYS A 73 -3.09 -2.47 -8.78
N LEU A 74 -1.91 -2.91 -9.21
CA LEU A 74 -0.87 -3.33 -8.28
C LEU A 74 -0.35 -2.14 -7.48
N ALA A 75 -0.23 -2.31 -6.17
CA ALA A 75 0.37 -1.36 -5.25
C ALA A 75 1.69 -1.94 -4.72
N VAL A 76 2.78 -1.25 -5.05
CA VAL A 76 4.12 -1.52 -4.54
C VAL A 76 4.34 -0.66 -3.30
N VAL A 77 4.54 -1.30 -2.16
CA VAL A 77 4.67 -0.62 -0.88
C VAL A 77 6.10 -0.77 -0.35
N GLU A 78 6.76 0.36 -0.10
CA GLU A 78 8.06 0.44 0.55
C GLU A 78 7.88 1.03 1.95
N LEU A 79 8.36 0.32 2.98
CA LEU A 79 8.16 0.65 4.38
C LEU A 79 9.46 1.15 4.99
N LYS A 80 9.38 2.27 5.73
CA LYS A 80 10.50 2.79 6.52
C LYS A 80 10.05 3.06 7.93
N ARG A 81 10.75 2.48 8.91
CA ARG A 81 10.34 2.56 10.32
C ARG A 81 10.24 4.01 10.84
N ASP A 82 11.23 4.86 10.56
CA ASP A 82 11.31 6.20 11.16
C ASP A 82 11.37 7.31 10.09
N GLU A 83 12.31 7.23 9.16
CA GLU A 83 12.50 8.24 8.11
C GLU A 83 12.75 7.54 6.79
N ALA A 84 12.12 8.02 5.71
CA ALA A 84 12.43 7.59 4.36
C ALA A 84 13.84 8.03 3.98
N ASP A 85 14.70 7.06 3.69
CA ASP A 85 16.06 7.32 3.21
C ASP A 85 16.06 7.81 1.76
N ARG A 86 17.17 8.40 1.31
CA ARG A 86 17.34 9.00 -0.04
C ARG A 86 17.17 8.05 -1.22
N THR A 87 17.03 6.75 -0.96
CA THR A 87 16.89 5.72 -1.99
C THR A 87 15.50 5.11 -2.01
N THR A 88 14.65 5.43 -1.01
CA THR A 88 13.33 4.83 -0.81
C THR A 88 12.42 5.00 -2.02
N ASP A 89 12.40 6.20 -2.62
CA ASP A 89 11.61 6.48 -3.83
C ASP A 89 12.14 5.74 -5.08
N LEU A 90 13.47 5.71 -5.27
CA LEU A 90 14.08 5.00 -6.38
C LEU A 90 13.86 3.48 -6.29
N GLN A 91 14.01 2.90 -5.10
CA GLN A 91 13.72 1.47 -4.87
C GLN A 91 12.28 1.14 -5.24
N ALA A 92 11.32 1.95 -4.79
CA ALA A 92 9.92 1.72 -5.11
C ALA A 92 9.61 1.86 -6.61
N ILE A 93 10.28 2.78 -7.32
CA ILE A 93 10.18 2.91 -8.78
C ILE A 93 10.75 1.67 -9.49
N GLU A 94 11.89 1.15 -9.03
CA GLU A 94 12.47 -0.09 -9.57
C GLU A 94 11.49 -1.25 -9.40
N TYR A 95 10.95 -1.45 -8.20
CA TYR A 95 9.98 -2.50 -7.92
C TYR A 95 8.69 -2.35 -8.72
N ALA A 96 8.15 -1.14 -8.87
CA ALA A 96 7.01 -0.88 -9.74
C ALA A 96 7.32 -1.26 -11.19
N SER A 97 8.51 -0.95 -11.69
CA SER A 97 8.91 -1.33 -13.05
C SER A 97 8.97 -2.84 -13.26
N TYR A 98 9.35 -3.60 -12.23
CA TYR A 98 9.40 -5.06 -12.29
C TYR A 98 8.00 -5.66 -12.20
N CYS A 99 7.18 -5.16 -11.27
CA CYS A 99 5.81 -5.64 -11.05
C CYS A 99 4.87 -5.32 -12.22
N ALA A 100 5.19 -4.30 -13.04
CA ALA A 100 4.43 -3.96 -14.25
C ALA A 100 4.40 -5.08 -15.30
N THR A 101 5.22 -6.13 -15.15
CA THR A 101 5.24 -7.29 -16.06
C THR A 101 4.40 -8.46 -15.57
N LEU A 102 3.86 -8.39 -14.34
CA LEU A 102 3.08 -9.48 -13.75
C LEU A 102 1.70 -9.59 -14.40
N THR A 103 1.26 -10.82 -14.61
CA THR A 103 -0.08 -11.13 -15.09
C THR A 103 -1.07 -11.32 -13.92
N PRO A 104 -2.39 -11.15 -14.15
CA PRO A 104 -3.42 -11.42 -13.13
C PRO A 104 -3.30 -12.82 -12.52
N ARG A 105 -2.85 -13.78 -13.34
CA ARG A 105 -2.64 -15.16 -12.90
C ARG A 105 -1.44 -15.29 -11.97
N GLU A 106 -0.29 -14.71 -12.34
CA GLU A 106 0.91 -14.75 -11.50
C GLU A 106 0.67 -14.06 -10.15
N VAL A 107 -0.05 -12.93 -10.13
CA VAL A 107 -0.42 -12.23 -8.89
C VAL A 107 -1.24 -13.12 -7.96
N GLN A 108 -2.25 -13.81 -8.50
CA GLN A 108 -3.05 -14.75 -7.70
C GLN A 108 -2.22 -15.97 -7.24
N GLU A 109 -1.24 -16.41 -8.03
CA GLU A 109 -0.33 -17.49 -7.64
C GLU A 109 0.62 -17.07 -6.51
N LEU A 110 1.17 -15.85 -6.57
CA LEU A 110 1.96 -15.24 -5.49
C LEU A 110 1.13 -15.14 -4.20
N TYR A 111 -0.12 -14.69 -4.30
CA TYR A 111 -1.05 -14.68 -3.17
C TYR A 111 -1.24 -16.07 -2.59
N ARG A 112 -1.51 -17.06 -3.44
CA ARG A 112 -1.75 -18.44 -3.02
C ARG A 112 -0.54 -18.98 -2.26
N GLU A 113 0.66 -18.81 -2.79
CA GLU A 113 1.90 -19.27 -2.17
C GLU A 113 2.11 -18.61 -0.80
N PHE A 114 2.10 -17.27 -0.78
CA PHE A 114 2.35 -16.49 0.42
C PHE A 114 1.38 -16.83 1.55
N TRP A 115 0.08 -16.86 1.28
CA TRP A 115 -0.93 -17.11 2.31
C TRP A 115 -1.08 -18.58 2.68
N SER A 116 -0.75 -19.52 1.78
CA SER A 116 -0.72 -20.94 2.13
C SER A 116 0.38 -21.21 3.16
N ASP A 117 1.58 -20.67 2.91
CA ASP A 117 2.73 -20.85 3.80
C ASP A 117 2.52 -20.13 5.14
N ARG A 118 2.03 -18.89 5.10
CA ARG A 118 1.79 -18.08 6.30
C ARG A 118 0.74 -18.68 7.23
N ARG A 119 -0.28 -19.35 6.67
CA ARG A 119 -1.39 -19.97 7.44
C ARG A 119 -1.19 -21.45 7.73
N ASP A 120 -0.13 -22.06 7.20
CA ASP A 120 0.08 -23.52 7.24
C ASP A 120 -1.13 -24.29 6.68
N GLU A 121 -1.76 -23.75 5.63
CA GLU A 121 -2.98 -24.26 5.01
C GLU A 121 -2.97 -24.07 3.49
N PRO A 122 -2.85 -25.14 2.67
CA PRO A 122 -2.86 -25.02 1.23
C PRO A 122 -4.18 -24.45 0.68
N LEU A 123 -4.11 -23.30 0.03
CA LEU A 123 -5.25 -22.66 -0.62
C LEU A 123 -5.51 -23.25 -2.01
N ARG A 124 -6.77 -23.49 -2.36
CA ARG A 124 -7.16 -23.88 -3.72
C ARG A 124 -7.29 -22.66 -4.62
N SER A 125 -7.21 -22.89 -5.93
CA SER A 125 -7.42 -21.83 -6.93
C SER A 125 -8.77 -21.15 -6.76
N GLU A 126 -9.84 -21.91 -6.52
CA GLU A 126 -11.20 -21.39 -6.36
C GLU A 126 -11.34 -20.48 -5.13
N ASP A 127 -10.67 -20.82 -4.03
CA ASP A 127 -10.69 -20.01 -2.81
C ASP A 127 -9.95 -18.68 -3.03
N VAL A 128 -8.83 -18.72 -3.76
CA VAL A 128 -8.05 -17.52 -4.11
C VAL A 128 -8.81 -16.65 -5.11
N GLY A 129 -9.31 -17.24 -6.19
CA GLY A 129 -10.12 -16.53 -7.17
C GLY A 129 -11.34 -15.89 -6.55
N GLY A 130 -12.08 -16.62 -5.70
CA GLY A 130 -13.21 -16.07 -4.95
C GLY A 130 -12.80 -14.87 -4.09
N LYS A 131 -11.66 -14.93 -3.40
CA LYS A 131 -11.15 -13.82 -2.59
C LYS A 131 -10.82 -12.57 -3.43
N PHE A 132 -10.22 -12.73 -4.60
CA PHE A 132 -9.92 -11.61 -5.51
C PHE A 132 -11.21 -11.04 -6.12
N ALA A 133 -12.12 -11.90 -6.56
CA ALA A 133 -13.41 -11.48 -7.10
C ALA A 133 -14.23 -10.70 -6.06
N ASP A 134 -14.37 -11.23 -4.84
CA ASP A 134 -15.04 -10.54 -3.73
C ASP A 134 -14.42 -9.16 -3.46
N PHE A 135 -13.09 -9.07 -3.48
CA PHE A 135 -12.38 -7.82 -3.25
C PHE A 135 -12.60 -6.80 -4.38
N LEU A 136 -12.52 -7.21 -5.64
CA LEU A 136 -12.67 -6.29 -6.77
C LEU A 136 -14.14 -5.87 -6.98
N ASN A 137 -15.09 -6.77 -6.71
CA ASN A 137 -16.53 -6.53 -6.90
C ASN A 137 -17.12 -5.45 -5.98
N GLU A 138 -16.43 -5.05 -4.90
CA GLU A 138 -16.90 -3.95 -4.05
C GLU A 138 -16.93 -2.60 -4.78
N THR A 139 -16.12 -2.42 -5.83
CA THR A 139 -16.04 -1.18 -6.61
C THR A 139 -16.12 -1.37 -8.12
N ALA A 140 -16.16 -2.61 -8.62
CA ALA A 140 -16.22 -2.88 -10.05
C ALA A 140 -17.59 -2.52 -10.66
N ASP A 141 -17.55 -2.01 -11.89
CA ASP A 141 -18.76 -1.76 -12.70
C ASP A 141 -19.38 -3.06 -13.24
N GLU A 142 -18.53 -4.07 -13.49
CA GLU A 142 -18.89 -5.40 -13.97
C GLU A 142 -18.44 -6.46 -12.97
N GLU A 143 -19.26 -7.50 -12.80
CA GLU A 143 -18.96 -8.59 -11.87
C GLU A 143 -17.74 -9.39 -12.35
N VAL A 144 -16.69 -9.43 -11.53
CA VAL A 144 -15.50 -10.27 -11.70
C VAL A 144 -15.91 -11.73 -11.53
N SER A 145 -15.81 -12.48 -12.62
CA SER A 145 -16.16 -13.89 -12.67
C SER A 145 -14.94 -14.79 -12.44
N LEU A 146 -15.16 -16.10 -12.28
CA LEU A 146 -14.09 -17.08 -12.17
C LEU A 146 -13.92 -17.85 -13.49
N THR A 147 -12.67 -18.04 -13.87
CA THR A 147 -12.26 -18.95 -14.95
C THR A 147 -12.59 -20.41 -14.60
N GLU A 148 -12.58 -21.30 -15.61
CA GLU A 148 -12.85 -22.74 -15.42
C GLU A 148 -11.88 -23.39 -14.41
N ASP A 149 -10.65 -22.87 -14.31
CA ASP A 149 -9.62 -23.34 -13.38
C ASP A 149 -9.67 -22.65 -12.00
N GLY A 150 -10.72 -21.86 -11.72
CA GLY A 150 -11.01 -21.31 -10.40
C GLY A 150 -10.44 -19.92 -10.08
N TRP A 151 -9.79 -19.25 -11.02
CA TRP A 151 -9.13 -17.95 -10.80
C TRP A 151 -10.02 -16.78 -11.17
N ALA A 152 -9.90 -15.65 -10.49
CA ALA A 152 -10.59 -14.42 -10.86
C ALA A 152 -10.12 -13.93 -12.24
N GLU A 153 -11.08 -13.57 -13.09
CA GLU A 153 -10.85 -12.99 -14.41
C GLU A 153 -10.95 -11.47 -14.31
N PHE A 154 -9.80 -10.80 -14.31
CA PHE A 154 -9.67 -9.35 -14.28
C PHE A 154 -8.43 -8.91 -15.06
N ASP A 155 -8.43 -7.66 -15.51
CA ASP A 155 -7.27 -7.03 -16.13
C ASP A 155 -6.44 -6.29 -15.08
N LEU A 156 -5.12 -6.35 -15.21
CA LEU A 156 -4.20 -5.53 -14.44
C LEU A 156 -3.84 -4.26 -15.21
N ASP A 157 -3.71 -3.14 -14.51
CA ASP A 157 -3.10 -1.94 -15.07
C ASP A 157 -1.57 -2.12 -15.14
N ASP A 158 -0.98 -1.92 -16.32
CA ASP A 158 0.47 -1.96 -16.57
C ASP A 158 1.25 -0.85 -15.84
N LYS A 159 0.57 0.01 -15.08
CA LYS A 159 1.16 1.10 -14.29
C LYS A 159 0.95 0.85 -12.80
N PRO A 160 1.74 0.00 -12.12
CA PRO A 160 1.64 -0.15 -10.68
C PRO A 160 1.73 1.21 -9.97
N ARG A 161 0.93 1.38 -8.93
CA ARG A 161 1.03 2.52 -8.03
C ARG A 161 2.08 2.25 -6.95
N ILE A 162 2.62 3.32 -6.40
CA ILE A 162 3.67 3.27 -5.39
C ILE A 162 3.13 3.88 -4.09
N ILE A 163 3.36 3.19 -2.97
CA ILE A 163 3.05 3.70 -1.63
C ILE A 163 4.35 3.69 -0.83
N LEU A 164 4.81 4.87 -0.44
CA LEU A 164 5.94 5.03 0.48
C LEU A 164 5.35 5.28 1.86
N ALA A 165 5.61 4.40 2.84
CA ALA A 165 5.11 4.59 4.20
C ALA A 165 6.26 4.75 5.20
N ALA A 166 6.33 5.90 5.87
CA ALA A 166 7.43 6.22 6.78
C ALA A 166 7.00 7.12 7.94
N GLY A 167 7.79 7.18 9.02
CA GLY A 167 7.54 8.14 10.10
C GLY A 167 7.75 9.61 9.68
N SER A 168 8.59 9.85 8.68
CA SER A 168 8.82 11.18 8.10
C SER A 168 9.45 11.10 6.71
N PHE A 169 9.31 12.18 5.94
CA PHE A 169 9.85 12.31 4.58
C PHE A 169 10.65 13.61 4.45
N GLY A 170 11.89 13.49 3.96
CA GLY A 170 12.72 14.63 3.60
C GLY A 170 12.31 15.29 2.28
N ILE A 171 12.92 16.44 1.97
CA ILE A 171 12.72 17.12 0.68
C ILE A 171 13.29 16.31 -0.49
N GLU A 172 14.32 15.52 -0.21
CA GLU A 172 14.89 14.54 -1.14
C GLU A 172 13.89 13.50 -1.65
N ILE A 173 12.83 13.21 -0.90
CA ILE A 173 11.79 12.25 -1.29
C ILE A 173 10.54 12.97 -1.77
N THR A 174 10.07 13.98 -1.02
CA THR A 174 8.84 14.68 -1.38
C THR A 174 8.96 15.46 -2.69
N SER A 175 10.12 16.05 -3.01
CA SER A 175 10.29 16.84 -4.24
C SER A 175 10.26 15.98 -5.51
N PRO A 176 10.99 14.84 -5.62
CA PRO A 176 10.86 13.95 -6.77
C PRO A 176 9.46 13.34 -6.89
N VAL A 177 8.86 12.89 -5.77
CA VAL A 177 7.51 12.30 -5.77
C VAL A 177 6.47 13.28 -6.31
N LEU A 178 6.47 14.53 -5.84
CA LEU A 178 5.57 15.56 -6.35
C LEU A 178 5.80 15.84 -7.83
N TRP A 179 7.05 15.97 -8.25
CA TRP A 179 7.38 16.22 -9.66
C TRP A 179 6.91 15.09 -10.58
N LEU A 180 7.14 13.83 -10.20
CA LEU A 180 6.67 12.66 -10.96
C LEU A 180 5.14 12.57 -10.99
N THR A 181 4.49 12.89 -9.88
CA THR A 181 3.02 12.87 -9.77
C THR A 181 2.37 13.97 -10.61
N ASP A 182 2.89 15.19 -10.54
CA ASP A 182 2.30 16.37 -11.19
C ASP A 182 2.60 16.44 -12.68
N GLU A 183 3.84 16.15 -13.09
CA GLU A 183 4.29 16.31 -14.48
C GLU A 183 4.09 15.05 -15.32
N TYR A 184 4.15 13.86 -14.71
CA TYR A 184 4.04 12.58 -15.41
C TYR A 184 2.81 11.78 -15.03
N GLY A 185 2.01 12.25 -14.07
CA GLY A 185 0.79 11.56 -13.64
C GLY A 185 1.08 10.22 -12.98
N MET A 186 2.29 10.01 -12.43
CA MET A 186 2.59 8.81 -11.66
C MET A 186 1.70 8.77 -10.41
N ASP A 187 1.29 7.57 -10.03
CA ASP A 187 0.47 7.33 -8.86
C ASP A 187 1.38 6.94 -7.71
N ILE A 188 1.79 7.94 -6.92
CA ILE A 188 2.70 7.79 -5.81
C ILE A 188 2.08 8.44 -4.58
N ALA A 189 1.87 7.64 -3.54
CA ALA A 189 1.41 8.09 -2.24
C ALA A 189 2.56 8.11 -1.22
N CYS A 190 2.61 9.16 -0.40
CA CYS A 190 3.44 9.19 0.81
C CYS A 190 2.54 9.14 2.03
N VAL A 191 2.60 8.04 2.78
CA VAL A 191 1.83 7.82 4.01
C VAL A 191 2.75 8.01 5.21
N ARG A 192 2.40 8.94 6.10
CA ARG A 192 3.14 9.13 7.35
C ARG A 192 2.58 8.25 8.45
N ILE A 193 3.43 7.46 9.09
CA ILE A 193 3.07 6.60 10.23
C ILE A 193 3.66 7.20 11.52
N GLU A 194 2.81 7.73 12.38
CA GLU A 194 3.19 8.23 13.70
C GLU A 194 2.92 7.18 14.77
N ALA A 195 3.86 7.00 15.72
CA ALA A 195 3.69 6.06 16.82
C ALA A 195 3.57 6.78 18.17
N TYR A 196 2.74 6.22 19.04
CA TYR A 196 2.48 6.70 20.39
C TYR A 196 2.46 5.50 21.34
N GLU A 197 2.92 5.68 22.57
CA GLU A 197 2.82 4.66 23.61
C GLU A 197 1.74 5.06 24.62
N HIS A 198 0.83 4.14 24.93
CA HIS A 198 -0.15 4.36 25.98
C HIS A 198 -0.49 3.06 26.70
N ARG A 199 -0.32 3.05 28.02
CA ARG A 199 -0.65 1.90 28.91
C ARG A 199 -0.07 0.57 28.40
N GLY A 200 1.19 0.58 27.94
CA GLY A 200 1.92 -0.58 27.44
C GLY A 200 1.49 -1.07 26.06
N ARG A 201 0.74 -0.28 25.31
CA ARG A 201 0.38 -0.54 23.91
C ARG A 201 0.98 0.52 23.01
N ILE A 202 1.33 0.11 21.79
CA ILE A 202 1.70 1.00 20.71
C ILE A 202 0.44 1.36 19.94
N LEU A 203 0.22 2.65 19.74
CA LEU A 203 -0.82 3.20 18.91
C LEU A 203 -0.16 3.76 17.66
N LEU A 204 -0.62 3.34 16.49
CA LEU A 204 -0.20 3.90 15.22
C LEU A 204 -1.28 4.82 14.68
N TYR A 205 -0.85 5.95 14.15
CA TYR A 205 -1.70 6.87 13.41
C TYR A 205 -1.07 7.10 12.05
N SER A 206 -1.82 6.74 11.01
CA SER A 206 -1.40 6.92 9.63
C SER A 206 -2.11 8.10 9.00
N GLN A 207 -1.41 8.81 8.13
CA GLN A 207 -1.97 9.93 7.37
C GLN A 207 -1.30 10.03 6.01
N GLN A 208 -2.08 10.05 4.93
CA GLN A 208 -1.57 10.41 3.62
C GLN A 208 -1.12 11.88 3.58
N LEU A 209 0.16 12.09 3.24
CA LEU A 209 0.79 13.41 3.07
C LEU A 209 0.81 13.85 1.61
N ILE A 210 1.07 12.92 0.69
CA ILE A 210 1.11 13.18 -0.75
C ILE A 210 0.28 12.09 -1.43
N PRO A 211 -0.63 12.45 -2.36
CA PRO A 211 -1.23 13.79 -2.45
C PRO A 211 -1.96 14.12 -1.14
N VAL A 212 -2.11 15.40 -0.79
CA VAL A 212 -2.92 15.77 0.37
C VAL A 212 -4.38 15.36 0.06
N PRO A 213 -5.11 14.64 0.94
CA PRO A 213 -6.43 14.09 0.63
C PRO A 213 -7.46 15.13 0.11
N GLU A 214 -7.40 16.36 0.61
CA GLU A 214 -8.26 17.47 0.18
C GLU A 214 -8.04 17.87 -1.30
N THR A 215 -6.88 17.53 -1.85
CA THR A 215 -6.53 17.72 -3.26
C THR A 215 -6.96 16.56 -4.15
N GLU A 216 -7.20 15.35 -3.64
CA GLU A 216 -7.60 14.21 -4.48
C GLU A 216 -8.95 14.44 -5.18
N GLU A 217 -9.97 14.91 -4.45
CA GLU A 217 -11.27 15.23 -5.05
C GLU A 217 -11.17 16.31 -6.15
N TYR A 218 -10.20 17.22 -6.02
CA TYR A 218 -9.99 18.32 -6.97
C TYR A 218 -9.15 17.89 -8.19
N VAL A 219 -8.15 17.03 -7.96
CA VAL A 219 -7.26 16.47 -9.00
C VAL A 219 -8.02 15.44 -9.85
N THR A 220 -8.84 14.57 -9.26
CA THR A 220 -9.68 13.61 -9.99
C THR A 220 -10.63 14.32 -10.96
N LYS A 221 -11.36 15.35 -10.49
CA LYS A 221 -12.22 16.19 -11.33
C LYS A 221 -11.47 16.90 -12.46
N ARG A 222 -10.20 17.22 -12.26
CA ARG A 222 -9.36 17.86 -13.29
C ARG A 222 -8.84 16.84 -14.31
N ARG A 223 -8.40 15.66 -13.86
CA ARG A 223 -7.96 14.54 -14.71
C ARG A 223 -9.09 14.05 -15.62
N GLU A 224 -10.30 13.91 -15.10
CA GLU A 224 -11.50 13.58 -15.92
C GLU A 224 -11.76 14.64 -17.00
N LYS A 225 -11.68 15.93 -16.63
CA LYS A 225 -11.92 17.04 -17.56
C LYS A 225 -10.86 17.17 -18.64
N ASP A 226 -9.61 16.83 -18.36
CA ASP A 226 -8.54 16.84 -19.36
C ASP A 226 -8.59 15.59 -20.26
N ARG A 227 -9.04 14.43 -19.74
CA ARG A 227 -9.28 13.21 -20.53
C ARG A 227 -10.40 13.41 -21.57
N ASP A 228 -11.51 14.05 -21.18
CA ASP A 228 -12.61 14.40 -22.10
C ASP A 228 -12.20 15.39 -23.21
N ARG A 229 -11.24 16.28 -22.93
CA ARG A 229 -10.76 17.26 -23.91
C ARG A 229 -9.82 16.64 -24.95
N THR A 230 -9.02 15.66 -24.56
CA THR A 230 -8.11 14.94 -25.46
C THR A 230 -8.85 13.89 -26.30
N SER A 231 -9.95 13.30 -25.81
CA SER A 231 -10.79 12.36 -26.59
C SER A 231 -11.72 13.03 -27.62
N THR A 232 -11.86 14.36 -27.58
CA THR A 232 -12.73 15.14 -28.49
C THR A 232 -11.93 15.86 -29.60
N THR A 233 -10.62 15.65 -29.71
CA THR A 233 -9.75 16.23 -30.74
C THR A 233 -9.20 15.14 -31.65
#